data_AF-A0A354IVC6-F1
#
_entry.id   AF-A0A354IVC6-F1
#
_cell.length_a   1.000
_cell.length_b   1.000
_cell.length_c   1.000
_cell.angle_alpha   90.00
_cell.angle_beta   90.00
_cell.angle_gamma   90.00
#
_symmetry.space_group_name_H-M   'P 1'
#
loop_
_entity.id
_entity.type
_entity.pdbx_description
1 polymer ?
#
loop_
_entity_poly.entity_id
_entity_poly.type
_entity_poly.pdbx_seq_one_letter_code
_entity_poly.pdbx_strand_id
1 'polypeptide(L)'
;METRMNRLFTLFASALLATLVAAPAVAAPVGIADVPLLNISGTGTVKPNLMLLYDNSGSMTFNYTPDYVNNTGSCRLRATIAGGIRGCKAGDPPFASADFNKQYYNPKVRYLPPVKADGSSYPNQNAAETDSWTSVTTDVYGVDRSDLLGRDANYTNLVTGFPDLRWCDGADCGYNTTGYTYPNDARNTPEYFLANPYYYTINVAEYCTDATLTNCKVTAVGAAAPAGYPEPARVRFCTDRALTRCQAKFVGDYKYPRFSDPNRNPDWYGTITIKASPYTNSMTISSVQVVEPNGTFTLTKDAVTAANGTDTAARQNALAASLAASIMAKTGLANQYTACLRTASGSVPACSKYGITLESNNIVAVVPISCPAGNTSKAVGPCTVVNDGSRAGRDLIVNSGSRVTALLQVGGTSNSSRTQVLNGLSYGGVQLFGSTLSIGSRSSSSTVANLIKNKILTNKGVTAYVGGTSANTAGPICAAANSNFVCLVSTNMDTVGNNIALGSLTYNTSGRTTYLSFGSTPGISDGVPTDVTPLGASVFVRTDIVSSRTSYPKDAKRTDCAGATCTYAEEMTNFANWYAYYKSRNQMMKTAVGQAFQPIADNYNVGIVSLSTAAAEGTIR
;
A
#
# COMPACT_ATOMS: atom_id res chain seq x y z
N MET A 1 79.49 62.21 50.90
CA MET A 1 79.94 60.89 50.43
C MET A 1 78.79 59.94 50.70
N GLU A 2 78.10 59.31 49.76
CA GLU A 2 78.52 58.78 48.46
C GLU A 2 77.38 58.90 47.42
N THR A 3 77.16 60.11 46.92
CA THR A 3 76.63 60.31 45.56
C THR A 3 77.78 60.10 44.59
N ARG A 4 77.92 58.94 43.91
CA ARG A 4 78.61 58.84 42.60
C ARG A 4 78.70 57.48 41.89
N MET A 5 77.97 56.44 42.28
CA MET A 5 78.05 55.14 41.56
C MET A 5 76.74 54.69 40.89
N ASN A 6 75.80 55.61 40.68
CA ASN A 6 74.51 55.36 40.02
C ASN A 6 74.43 55.95 38.59
N ARG A 7 75.57 56.11 37.90
CA ARG A 7 75.63 56.80 36.59
C ARG A 7 76.42 56.10 35.47
N LEU A 8 76.93 54.88 35.67
CA LEU A 8 77.59 54.14 34.58
C LEU A 8 76.84 52.90 34.07
N PHE A 9 75.83 52.38 34.78
CA PHE A 9 75.03 51.24 34.30
C PHE A 9 73.77 51.63 33.51
N THR A 10 73.37 52.89 33.54
CA THR A 10 72.17 53.42 32.84
C THR A 10 72.47 53.96 31.44
N LEU A 11 73.74 54.03 31.03
CA LEU A 11 74.16 54.59 29.73
C LEU A 11 74.47 53.54 28.65
N PHE A 12 74.60 52.25 28.99
CA PHE A 12 74.76 51.17 28.00
C PHE A 12 73.46 50.41 27.68
N ALA A 13 72.44 50.45 28.55
CA ALA A 13 71.13 49.83 28.28
C ALA A 13 70.20 50.70 27.39
N SER A 14 70.50 52.00 27.28
CA SER A 14 69.66 52.98 26.56
C SER A 14 70.05 53.18 25.09
N ALA A 15 71.16 52.59 24.64
CA ALA A 15 71.66 52.71 23.27
C ALA A 15 71.35 51.48 22.38
N LEU A 16 70.87 50.38 22.96
CA LEU A 16 70.43 49.19 22.21
C LEU A 16 68.90 49.14 22.00
N LEU A 17 68.15 50.07 22.61
CA LEU A 17 66.68 50.14 22.53
C LEU A 17 66.17 51.20 21.53
N ALA A 18 67.07 51.88 20.80
CA ALA A 18 66.73 52.98 19.89
C ALA A 18 66.93 52.67 18.40
N THR A 19 67.14 51.41 18.02
CA THR A 19 67.35 50.98 16.61
C THR A 19 66.33 49.95 16.09
N LEU A 20 65.18 49.77 16.75
CA LEU A 20 64.13 48.82 16.34
C LEU A 20 62.74 49.44 16.11
N VAL A 21 62.66 50.77 15.89
CA VAL A 21 61.40 51.43 15.50
C VAL A 21 61.52 52.02 14.10
N ALA A 22 61.23 51.20 13.08
CA ALA A 22 60.65 51.63 11.80
C ALA A 22 60.33 50.40 10.92
N ALA A 23 59.43 49.54 11.39
CA ALA A 23 58.61 48.75 10.47
C ALA A 23 57.19 49.31 10.56
N PRO A 24 56.55 49.71 9.45
CA PRO A 24 55.14 50.08 9.50
C PRO A 24 54.36 48.84 9.94
N ALA A 25 53.60 48.96 11.02
CA ALA A 25 52.54 48.03 11.33
C ALA A 25 51.50 48.17 10.21
N VAL A 26 51.54 47.27 9.22
CA VAL A 26 50.44 47.12 8.29
C VAL A 26 49.31 46.49 9.09
N ALA A 27 48.38 47.31 9.56
CA ALA A 27 47.07 46.81 9.94
C ALA A 27 46.52 46.10 8.70
N ALA A 28 46.37 44.78 8.76
CA ALA A 28 45.64 44.06 7.73
C ALA A 28 44.26 44.71 7.63
N PRO A 29 43.78 45.03 6.41
CA PRO A 29 42.48 45.64 6.26
C PRO A 29 41.45 44.72 6.94
N VAL A 30 40.70 45.27 7.90
CA VAL A 30 39.49 44.62 8.38
C VAL A 30 38.53 44.67 7.20
N GLY A 31 38.49 43.58 6.43
CA GLY A 31 37.53 43.41 5.35
C GLY A 31 36.15 43.32 5.97
N ILE A 32 35.41 44.43 5.98
CA ILE A 32 33.96 44.38 6.06
C ILE A 32 33.51 43.67 4.79
N ALA A 33 32.81 42.55 4.94
CA ALA A 33 32.39 41.72 3.82
C ALA A 33 31.36 42.47 2.99
N ASP A 34 31.78 43.01 1.84
CA ASP A 34 30.90 43.64 0.85
C ASP A 34 30.19 42.62 -0.07
N VAL A 35 30.28 41.33 0.26
CA VAL A 35 29.68 40.23 -0.51
C VAL A 35 28.60 39.55 0.35
N PRO A 36 27.40 39.27 -0.21
CA PRO A 36 26.33 38.61 0.54
C PRO A 36 26.80 37.30 1.19
N LEU A 37 26.35 37.06 2.43
CA LEU A 37 26.71 35.92 3.30
C LEU A 37 26.54 34.50 2.69
N LEU A 38 26.06 34.39 1.46
CA LEU A 38 25.59 33.16 0.82
C LEU A 38 26.59 32.51 -0.15
N ASN A 39 27.77 33.10 -0.39
CA ASN A 39 28.76 32.52 -1.31
C ASN A 39 30.08 32.12 -0.60
N ILE A 40 30.00 31.09 0.25
CA ILE A 40 31.13 30.53 1.02
C ILE A 40 31.76 29.36 0.23
N SER A 41 32.41 29.68 -0.88
CA SER A 41 33.40 28.78 -1.46
C SER A 41 34.66 29.58 -1.79
N GLY A 42 35.61 29.59 -0.83
CA GLY A 42 37.01 29.94 -1.13
C GLY A 42 37.60 31.21 -0.50
N THR A 43 36.89 31.99 0.32
CA THR A 43 37.50 33.18 0.98
C THR A 43 37.36 33.10 2.49
N GLY A 44 38.37 32.51 3.13
CA GLY A 44 38.43 32.33 4.58
C GLY A 44 38.61 33.63 5.34
N THR A 45 37.53 34.28 5.76
CA THR A 45 37.66 35.42 6.70
C THR A 45 36.70 35.40 7.87
N VAL A 46 35.50 34.81 7.79
CA VAL A 46 34.64 34.54 8.97
C VAL A 46 33.75 33.31 8.73
N LYS A 47 33.83 32.30 9.60
CA LYS A 47 32.89 31.17 9.58
C LYS A 47 31.51 31.62 10.09
N PRO A 48 30.40 31.38 9.38
CA PRO A 48 29.06 31.64 9.89
C PRO A 48 28.78 30.81 11.15
N ASN A 49 28.03 31.39 12.09
CA ASN A 49 27.60 30.72 13.31
C ASN A 49 26.21 30.10 13.10
N LEU A 50 26.08 28.81 13.41
CA LEU A 50 24.81 28.11 13.46
C LEU A 50 24.56 27.66 14.90
N MET A 51 23.42 28.03 15.46
CA MET A 51 23.03 27.64 16.82
C MET A 51 21.90 26.61 16.74
N LEU A 52 22.18 25.39 17.18
CA LEU A 52 21.17 24.34 17.33
C LEU A 52 20.59 24.38 18.74
N LEU A 53 19.33 24.81 18.82
CA LEU A 53 18.50 24.66 20.00
C LEU A 53 17.73 23.34 19.89
N TYR A 54 17.85 22.47 20.90
CA TYR A 54 17.13 21.20 20.92
C TYR A 54 16.29 21.05 22.18
N ASP A 55 15.15 20.38 22.05
CA ASP A 55 14.29 20.07 23.18
C ASP A 55 14.85 18.85 23.94
N ASN A 56 14.94 18.99 25.25
CA ASN A 56 15.30 17.95 26.19
C ASN A 56 14.20 17.70 27.25
N SER A 57 12.98 18.16 26.97
CA SER A 57 11.81 17.89 27.79
C SER A 57 11.53 16.39 27.90
N GLY A 58 10.85 15.99 28.97
CA GLY A 58 10.41 14.59 29.15
C GLY A 58 9.51 14.08 28.02
N SER A 59 8.88 14.96 27.24
CA SER A 59 8.06 14.54 26.09
C SER A 59 8.87 13.92 24.96
N MET A 60 10.19 14.17 24.92
CA MET A 60 11.07 13.64 23.88
C MET A 60 11.25 12.12 23.97
N THR A 61 10.95 11.50 25.12
CA THR A 61 10.98 10.03 25.26
C THR A 61 9.73 9.35 24.69
N PHE A 62 8.71 10.12 24.31
CA PHE A 62 7.44 9.56 23.84
C PHE A 62 7.60 8.86 22.49
N ASN A 63 6.94 7.72 22.38
CA ASN A 63 6.81 6.89 21.17
C ASN A 63 5.58 7.23 20.33
N TYR A 64 5.04 8.43 20.54
CA TYR A 64 3.91 8.96 19.79
C TYR A 64 4.08 10.44 19.48
N THR A 65 3.57 10.88 18.34
CA THR A 65 3.41 12.30 17.99
C THR A 65 2.27 12.44 16.97
N PRO A 66 1.42 13.48 17.04
CA PRO A 66 1.37 14.55 18.04
C PRO A 66 0.87 14.11 19.43
N ASP A 67 0.91 15.00 20.42
CA ASP A 67 0.55 14.73 21.82
C ASP A 67 -0.86 14.17 22.00
N TYR A 68 -1.79 14.53 21.12
CA TYR A 68 -3.16 14.06 21.20
C TYR A 68 -3.28 12.53 21.11
N VAL A 69 -2.29 11.79 20.60
CA VAL A 69 -2.40 10.33 20.43
C VAL A 69 -2.72 9.64 21.76
N ASN A 70 -2.10 10.06 22.87
CA ASN A 70 -2.32 9.48 24.19
C ASN A 70 -3.39 10.23 25.02
N ASN A 71 -3.98 11.31 24.51
CA ASN A 71 -4.99 12.06 25.25
C ASN A 71 -6.25 11.23 25.54
N THR A 72 -6.87 11.49 26.69
CA THR A 72 -8.17 10.91 27.04
C THR A 72 -9.21 11.35 26.00
N GLY A 73 -9.66 10.42 25.16
CA GLY A 73 -10.56 10.72 24.04
C GLY A 73 -10.10 10.17 22.70
N SER A 74 -8.82 9.81 22.58
CA SER A 74 -8.21 9.45 21.30
C SER A 74 -8.44 7.99 20.88
N CYS A 75 -8.69 7.11 21.84
CA CYS A 75 -9.06 5.73 21.59
C CYS A 75 -10.34 5.35 22.34
N ARG A 76 -11.08 4.40 21.77
CA ARG A 76 -12.27 3.84 22.40
C ARG A 76 -11.89 2.83 23.49
N LEU A 77 -12.64 2.83 24.59
CA LEU A 77 -12.54 1.84 25.67
C LEU A 77 -13.53 0.67 25.48
N ARG A 78 -14.55 0.88 24.64
CA ARG A 78 -15.67 -0.03 24.35
C ARG A 78 -15.90 -0.10 22.84
N ALA A 79 -16.99 -0.69 22.37
CA ALA A 79 -17.29 -0.83 20.93
C ALA A 79 -17.20 0.50 20.14
N THR A 80 -17.47 1.63 20.79
CA THR A 80 -17.39 2.97 20.17
C THR A 80 -16.79 4.01 21.13
N ILE A 81 -16.41 5.17 20.59
CA ILE A 81 -16.00 6.35 21.40
C ILE A 81 -17.13 6.82 22.32
N ALA A 82 -18.40 6.67 21.91
CA ALA A 82 -19.56 6.95 22.75
C ALA A 82 -19.69 5.98 23.94
N GLY A 83 -19.32 4.70 23.76
CA GLY A 83 -19.35 3.69 24.82
C GLY A 83 -18.25 3.85 25.87
N GLY A 84 -17.11 4.46 25.51
CA GLY A 84 -16.04 4.75 26.48
C GLY A 84 -14.79 5.29 25.80
N ILE A 85 -14.00 6.09 26.52
CA ILE A 85 -12.80 6.73 25.99
C ILE A 85 -11.57 6.45 26.85
N ARG A 86 -10.40 6.45 26.22
CA ARG A 86 -9.09 6.36 26.84
C ARG A 86 -8.03 6.96 25.92
N GLY A 87 -6.82 7.14 26.43
CA GLY A 87 -5.63 7.39 25.60
C GLY A 87 -5.24 6.18 24.77
N CYS A 88 -4.79 6.38 23.54
CA CYS A 88 -4.20 5.30 22.75
C CYS A 88 -2.83 4.91 23.34
N LYS A 89 -2.53 3.61 23.34
CA LYS A 89 -1.24 3.04 23.75
C LYS A 89 -0.77 2.03 22.71
N ALA A 90 0.49 1.60 22.80
CA ALA A 90 1.02 0.52 21.96
C ALA A 90 0.07 -0.69 21.94
N GLY A 91 -0.24 -1.20 20.75
CA GLY A 91 -1.27 -2.23 20.51
C GLY A 91 -2.63 -1.71 20.03
N ASP A 92 -2.97 -0.45 20.31
CA ASP A 92 -4.20 0.14 19.76
C ASP A 92 -4.01 0.41 18.25
N PRO A 93 -4.97 0.04 17.37
CA PRO A 93 -4.85 0.31 15.93
C PRO A 93 -4.57 1.79 15.58
N PRO A 94 -5.18 2.80 16.23
CA PRO A 94 -4.79 4.19 16.00
C PRO A 94 -3.35 4.51 16.42
N PHE A 95 -2.86 3.91 17.51
CA PHE A 95 -1.48 4.14 17.98
C PHE A 95 -0.45 3.58 17.00
N ALA A 96 -0.74 2.39 16.46
CA ALA A 96 0.12 1.67 15.53
C ALA A 96 -0.10 2.07 14.06
N SER A 97 -0.69 3.25 13.80
CA SER A 97 -0.91 3.78 12.46
C SER A 97 -0.21 5.12 12.24
N ALA A 98 0.66 5.18 11.22
CA ALA A 98 1.32 6.42 10.80
C ALA A 98 0.36 7.50 10.27
N ASP A 99 -0.90 7.14 9.99
CA ASP A 99 -1.94 8.10 9.62
C ASP A 99 -2.37 8.95 10.83
N PHE A 100 -2.32 8.40 12.05
CA PHE A 100 -2.70 9.08 13.29
C PHE A 100 -1.51 9.41 14.20
N ASN A 101 -0.65 8.42 14.47
CA ASN A 101 0.61 8.57 15.20
C ASN A 101 1.78 8.68 14.23
N LYS A 102 2.24 9.90 13.95
CA LYS A 102 3.35 10.18 13.03
C LYS A 102 4.71 9.68 13.51
N GLN A 103 4.83 9.28 14.79
CA GLN A 103 6.05 8.69 15.33
C GLN A 103 6.13 7.18 15.05
N TYR A 104 4.99 6.54 14.84
CA TYR A 104 4.94 5.10 14.58
C TYR A 104 5.50 4.76 13.20
N TYR A 105 5.90 3.50 13.02
CA TYR A 105 6.42 3.00 11.75
C TYR A 105 5.49 3.31 10.57
N ASN A 106 6.05 4.00 9.58
CA ASN A 106 5.43 4.27 8.29
C ASN A 106 6.11 3.45 7.19
N PRO A 107 5.44 2.46 6.57
CA PRO A 107 6.04 1.63 5.50
C PRO A 107 6.37 2.44 4.22
N LYS A 108 5.86 3.66 4.07
CA LYS A 108 6.18 4.52 2.92
C LYS A 108 7.51 5.26 3.09
N VAL A 109 8.13 5.19 4.27
CA VAL A 109 9.37 5.90 4.62
C VAL A 109 10.52 4.92 4.74
N ARG A 110 11.67 5.28 4.16
CA ARG A 110 12.94 4.58 4.35
C ARG A 110 13.62 5.15 5.59
N TYR A 111 13.88 4.31 6.60
CA TYR A 111 14.57 4.68 7.82
C TYR A 111 16.07 4.40 7.67
N LEU A 112 16.85 5.47 7.53
CA LEU A 112 18.31 5.39 7.40
C LEU A 112 18.97 5.32 8.78
N PRO A 113 20.04 4.53 8.97
CA PRO A 113 20.85 4.62 10.18
C PRO A 113 21.40 6.04 10.39
N PRO A 114 21.61 6.49 11.63
CA PRO A 114 22.25 7.77 11.91
C PRO A 114 23.69 7.82 11.43
N VAL A 115 24.26 9.02 11.38
CA VAL A 115 25.68 9.26 11.16
C VAL A 115 26.39 9.51 12.48
N LYS A 116 27.64 9.06 12.58
CA LYS A 116 28.55 9.32 13.69
C LYS A 116 29.26 10.66 13.50
N ALA A 117 29.93 11.11 14.55
CA ALA A 117 30.72 12.34 14.52
C ALA A 117 31.87 12.31 13.49
N ASP A 118 32.37 11.12 13.13
CA ASP A 118 33.40 10.92 12.10
C ASP A 118 32.84 10.88 10.65
N GLY A 119 31.53 11.09 10.48
CA GLY A 119 30.83 11.05 9.20
C GLY A 119 30.46 9.65 8.71
N SER A 120 30.92 8.58 9.38
CA SER A 120 30.51 7.20 9.07
C SER A 120 29.08 6.92 9.55
N SER A 121 28.37 5.99 8.90
CA SER A 121 27.03 5.59 9.33
C SER A 121 27.07 4.55 10.45
N TYR A 122 26.07 4.57 11.32
CA TYR A 122 25.76 3.43 12.19
C TYR A 122 25.33 2.21 11.35
N PRO A 123 25.49 0.97 11.89
CA PRO A 123 25.10 -0.24 11.17
C PRO A 123 23.60 -0.25 10.82
N ASN A 124 23.27 -0.92 9.71
CA ASN A 124 21.88 -1.21 9.40
C ASN A 124 21.38 -2.34 10.31
N GLN A 125 20.17 -2.27 10.84
CA GLN A 125 19.59 -3.32 11.69
C GLN A 125 19.03 -4.48 10.84
N ASN A 126 19.88 -5.08 10.01
CA ASN A 126 19.53 -6.19 9.12
C ASN A 126 19.73 -7.56 9.79
N ALA A 127 19.39 -8.64 9.09
CA ALA A 127 19.52 -10.01 9.62
C ALA A 127 20.94 -10.36 10.10
N ALA A 128 21.97 -9.98 9.35
CA ALA A 128 23.35 -10.34 9.66
C ALA A 128 23.86 -9.59 10.91
N GLU A 129 23.48 -8.32 11.06
CA GLU A 129 23.91 -7.46 12.17
C GLU A 129 23.15 -7.73 13.48
N THR A 130 21.98 -8.37 13.42
CA THR A 130 21.05 -8.46 14.57
C THR A 130 20.61 -9.89 14.89
N ASP A 131 21.39 -10.89 14.46
CA ASP A 131 21.08 -12.31 14.61
C ASP A 131 19.64 -12.64 14.15
N SER A 132 19.38 -12.38 12.87
CA SER A 132 18.08 -12.53 12.24
C SER A 132 16.96 -11.74 12.94
N TRP A 133 17.26 -10.49 13.34
CA TRP A 133 16.35 -9.57 14.04
C TRP A 133 15.90 -10.03 15.43
N THR A 134 16.57 -11.01 16.03
CA THR A 134 16.30 -11.44 17.40
C THR A 134 17.04 -10.60 18.44
N SER A 135 18.04 -9.80 18.02
CA SER A 135 18.81 -8.91 18.88
C SER A 135 18.97 -7.52 18.25
N VAL A 136 17.85 -6.83 18.01
CA VAL A 136 17.84 -5.45 17.50
C VAL A 136 18.09 -4.47 18.64
N THR A 137 19.00 -3.52 18.46
CA THR A 137 19.28 -2.51 19.50
C THR A 137 18.06 -1.64 19.77
N THR A 138 17.78 -1.35 21.04
CA THR A 138 16.74 -0.39 21.41
C THR A 138 17.23 1.04 21.31
N ASP A 139 18.50 1.31 21.59
CA ASP A 139 19.06 2.66 21.49
C ASP A 139 20.56 2.58 21.26
N VAL A 140 20.98 3.01 20.08
CA VAL A 140 22.40 3.00 19.71
C VAL A 140 23.20 4.12 20.39
N TYR A 141 22.51 5.14 20.90
CA TYR A 141 23.13 6.24 21.62
C TYR A 141 23.40 5.90 23.09
N GLY A 142 22.75 4.85 23.61
CA GLY A 142 22.91 4.37 24.97
C GLY A 142 22.32 5.28 26.06
N VAL A 143 21.43 6.22 25.70
CA VAL A 143 20.86 7.26 26.57
C VAL A 143 19.40 6.98 26.93
N ASP A 144 18.59 6.50 25.98
CA ASP A 144 17.15 6.28 26.16
C ASP A 144 16.80 4.84 25.74
N ARG A 145 17.09 3.89 26.63
CA ARG A 145 17.02 2.44 26.39
C ARG A 145 15.62 1.86 26.61
N SER A 146 14.59 2.69 26.60
CA SER A 146 13.21 2.26 26.81
C SER A 146 12.68 1.50 25.59
N ASP A 147 12.08 0.33 25.83
CA ASP A 147 11.28 -0.40 24.85
C ASP A 147 9.94 0.32 24.60
N LEU A 148 9.10 -0.23 23.70
CA LEU A 148 7.81 0.39 23.37
C LEU A 148 6.82 0.43 24.56
N LEU A 149 7.06 -0.34 25.62
CA LEU A 149 6.28 -0.37 26.85
C LEU A 149 6.93 0.43 28.00
N GLY A 150 8.05 1.11 27.74
CA GLY A 150 8.77 1.94 28.72
C GLY A 150 9.66 1.15 29.66
N ARG A 151 10.05 -0.09 29.32
CA ARG A 151 11.01 -0.87 30.11
C ARG A 151 12.42 -0.68 29.58
N ASP A 152 13.40 -0.61 30.47
CA ASP A 152 14.80 -0.58 30.07
C ASP A 152 15.23 -1.92 29.46
N ALA A 153 15.69 -1.88 28.21
CA ALA A 153 16.23 -3.04 27.50
C ALA A 153 17.35 -2.56 26.56
N ASN A 154 18.46 -3.29 26.43
CA ASN A 154 19.51 -2.93 25.45
C ASN A 154 19.19 -3.45 24.04
N TYR A 155 18.48 -4.58 23.98
CA TYR A 155 18.12 -5.27 22.74
C TYR A 155 16.69 -5.77 22.83
N THR A 156 16.03 -5.92 21.69
CA THR A 156 14.69 -6.50 21.58
C THR A 156 14.67 -7.55 20.48
N ASN A 157 14.01 -8.67 20.77
CA ASN A 157 13.65 -9.66 19.76
C ASN A 157 12.42 -9.16 18.99
N LEU A 158 12.62 -8.67 17.77
CA LEU A 158 11.50 -8.19 16.96
C LEU A 158 10.74 -9.33 16.29
N VAL A 159 11.33 -10.52 16.13
CA VAL A 159 10.65 -11.64 15.44
C VAL A 159 9.46 -12.15 16.25
N THR A 160 9.61 -12.26 17.57
CA THR A 160 8.55 -12.82 18.44
C THR A 160 8.27 -12.00 19.69
N GLY A 161 9.06 -10.97 19.99
CA GLY A 161 9.00 -10.20 21.23
C GLY A 161 8.38 -8.80 21.09
N PHE A 162 7.74 -8.49 19.97
CA PHE A 162 7.14 -7.17 19.77
C PHE A 162 5.81 -7.06 20.53
N PRO A 163 5.55 -5.98 21.29
CA PRO A 163 4.36 -5.90 22.12
C PRO A 163 3.09 -5.58 21.34
N ASP A 164 2.02 -6.29 21.65
CA ASP A 164 0.66 -6.07 21.11
C ASP A 164 -0.40 -6.22 22.22
N LEU A 165 -1.62 -5.77 21.94
CA LEU A 165 -2.75 -5.84 22.85
C LEU A 165 -3.76 -6.90 22.43
N ARG A 166 -4.09 -7.77 23.39
CA ARG A 166 -5.32 -8.56 23.39
C ARG A 166 -6.32 -7.97 24.36
N TRP A 167 -7.60 -8.25 24.14
CA TRP A 167 -8.72 -7.76 24.90
C TRP A 167 -9.51 -8.94 25.42
N CYS A 168 -9.73 -8.98 26.73
CA CYS A 168 -10.23 -10.14 27.44
C CYS A 168 -11.53 -9.86 28.20
N ASP A 169 -12.29 -10.93 28.37
CA ASP A 169 -13.30 -11.10 29.41
C ASP A 169 -12.94 -12.37 30.21
N GLY A 170 -12.41 -12.20 31.42
CA GLY A 170 -11.77 -13.30 32.14
C GLY A 170 -10.64 -13.94 31.32
N ALA A 171 -10.76 -15.24 31.03
CA ALA A 171 -9.78 -16.00 30.23
C ALA A 171 -10.00 -15.90 28.71
N ASP A 172 -11.16 -15.39 28.25
CA ASP A 172 -11.50 -15.31 26.84
C ASP A 172 -10.94 -14.04 26.21
N CYS A 173 -9.78 -14.17 25.57
CA CYS A 173 -9.06 -13.08 24.95
C CYS A 173 -9.14 -13.12 23.41
N GLY A 174 -9.19 -11.93 22.79
CA GLY A 174 -9.02 -11.76 21.35
C GLY A 174 -8.17 -10.52 21.04
N TYR A 175 -7.44 -10.53 19.95
CA TYR A 175 -6.65 -9.37 19.50
C TYR A 175 -7.07 -8.97 18.08
N ASN A 176 -6.68 -7.77 17.68
CA ASN A 176 -7.02 -7.22 16.38
C ASN A 176 -6.13 -7.84 15.30
N THR A 177 -6.67 -8.65 14.38
CA THR A 177 -5.87 -9.33 13.34
C THR A 177 -5.96 -8.66 11.97
N THR A 178 -7.01 -7.90 11.70
CA THR A 178 -7.25 -7.32 10.36
C THR A 178 -7.87 -5.93 10.40
N GLY A 179 -8.39 -5.50 11.55
CA GLY A 179 -9.09 -4.22 11.71
C GLY A 179 -9.14 -3.73 13.15
N TYR A 180 -10.05 -2.80 13.43
CA TYR A 180 -10.24 -2.26 14.78
C TYR A 180 -11.47 -2.90 15.45
N THR A 181 -11.47 -4.22 15.61
CA THR A 181 -12.56 -5.00 16.21
C THR A 181 -12.63 -4.82 17.72
N TYR A 182 -11.47 -4.86 18.40
CA TYR A 182 -11.34 -4.74 19.84
C TYR A 182 -10.74 -3.39 20.27
N PRO A 183 -11.15 -2.82 21.42
CA PRO A 183 -12.05 -3.39 22.43
C PRO A 183 -13.47 -3.58 21.91
N ASN A 184 -14.33 -4.36 22.56
CA ASN A 184 -15.77 -4.31 22.29
C ASN A 184 -16.53 -4.39 23.61
N ASP A 185 -17.85 -4.43 23.57
CA ASP A 185 -18.64 -4.38 24.80
C ASP A 185 -18.51 -5.65 25.65
N ALA A 186 -18.17 -6.79 25.02
CA ALA A 186 -17.85 -8.03 25.70
C ALA A 186 -16.40 -8.06 26.22
N ARG A 187 -15.42 -7.77 25.37
CA ARG A 187 -13.97 -7.84 25.65
C ARG A 187 -13.36 -6.45 25.64
N ASN A 188 -13.20 -5.87 26.82
CA ASN A 188 -12.70 -4.50 27.00
C ASN A 188 -11.57 -4.38 28.04
N THR A 189 -11.08 -5.50 28.58
CA THR A 189 -9.91 -5.52 29.47
C THR A 189 -8.64 -5.73 28.65
N PRO A 190 -7.73 -4.74 28.54
CA PRO A 190 -6.53 -4.88 27.73
C PRO A 190 -5.43 -5.65 28.46
N GLU A 191 -4.77 -6.56 27.76
CA GLU A 191 -3.60 -7.31 28.24
C GLU A 191 -2.52 -7.31 27.15
N TYR A 192 -1.26 -7.16 27.56
CA TYR A 192 -0.12 -7.23 26.64
C TYR A 192 0.28 -8.67 26.37
N PHE A 193 0.58 -8.97 25.11
CA PHE A 193 1.23 -10.21 24.70
C PHE A 193 2.36 -9.92 23.71
N LEU A 194 3.21 -10.92 23.48
CA LEU A 194 4.31 -10.82 22.53
C LEU A 194 3.87 -11.35 21.16
N ALA A 195 4.18 -10.60 20.12
CA ALA A 195 3.81 -10.83 18.73
C ALA A 195 4.99 -10.54 17.79
N ASN A 196 4.77 -10.79 16.50
CA ASN A 196 5.60 -10.24 15.43
C ASN A 196 5.34 -8.73 15.28
N PRO A 197 6.19 -7.98 14.55
CA PRO A 197 5.97 -6.57 14.30
C PRO A 197 4.79 -6.37 13.36
N TYR A 198 4.09 -5.25 13.54
CA TYR A 198 2.91 -4.91 12.75
C TYR A 198 2.75 -3.40 12.63
N TYR A 199 1.97 -2.99 11.64
CA TYR A 199 1.46 -1.63 11.52
C TYR A 199 0.03 -1.63 11.00
N TYR A 200 -0.65 -0.51 11.21
CA TYR A 200 -1.98 -0.26 10.68
C TYR A 200 -1.98 0.88 9.66
N THR A 201 -2.73 0.71 8.58
CA THR A 201 -3.08 1.80 7.67
C THR A 201 -4.56 2.14 7.80
N ILE A 202 -4.91 3.40 7.54
CA ILE A 202 -6.30 3.85 7.51
C ILE A 202 -6.74 3.99 6.06
N ASN A 203 -7.64 3.09 5.64
CA ASN A 203 -8.33 3.18 4.37
C ASN A 203 -9.33 4.35 4.39
N VAL A 204 -9.56 4.89 3.19
CA VAL A 204 -10.50 6.00 3.00
C VAL A 204 -11.89 5.43 2.76
N ALA A 205 -12.84 5.84 3.59
CA ALA A 205 -14.27 5.58 3.48
C ALA A 205 -15.08 6.88 3.55
N GLU A 206 -14.41 8.03 3.53
CA GLU A 206 -15.04 9.34 3.57
C GLU A 206 -14.21 10.32 2.74
N TYR A 207 -14.89 11.12 1.92
CA TYR A 207 -14.29 12.17 1.12
C TYR A 207 -14.95 13.51 1.42
N CYS A 208 -14.17 14.59 1.44
CA CYS A 208 -14.59 15.93 1.78
C CYS A 208 -14.44 16.89 0.60
N THR A 209 -15.13 18.03 0.68
CA THR A 209 -15.06 19.09 -0.33
C THR A 209 -13.69 19.76 -0.42
N ASP A 210 -12.98 19.83 0.70
CA ASP A 210 -11.72 20.53 0.85
C ASP A 210 -10.92 20.02 2.07
N ALA A 211 -9.68 20.50 2.19
CA ALA A 211 -8.73 20.07 3.22
C ALA A 211 -9.11 20.49 4.65
N THR A 212 -10.17 21.28 4.86
CA THR A 212 -10.71 21.54 6.20
C THR A 212 -11.45 20.33 6.76
N LEU A 213 -11.84 19.38 5.90
CA LEU A 213 -12.55 18.14 6.23
C LEU A 213 -13.82 18.41 7.07
N THR A 214 -14.57 19.46 6.75
CA THR A 214 -15.79 19.84 7.48
C THR A 214 -17.06 19.28 6.83
N ASN A 215 -17.14 19.32 5.50
CA ASN A 215 -18.25 18.80 4.71
C ASN A 215 -17.83 17.57 3.91
N CYS A 216 -18.38 16.41 4.26
CA CYS A 216 -17.89 15.12 3.77
C CYS A 216 -19.01 14.13 3.45
N LYS A 217 -18.73 13.20 2.54
CA LYS A 217 -19.58 12.08 2.16
C LYS A 217 -18.87 10.77 2.44
N VAL A 218 -19.58 9.88 3.12
CA VAL A 218 -19.16 8.49 3.30
C VAL A 218 -19.29 7.72 1.99
N THR A 219 -18.34 6.84 1.73
CA THR A 219 -18.30 5.92 0.60
C THR A 219 -17.99 4.51 1.10
N ALA A 220 -18.09 3.50 0.22
CA ALA A 220 -17.46 2.22 0.52
C ALA A 220 -15.95 2.41 0.77
N VAL A 221 -15.38 1.60 1.65
CA VAL A 221 -13.96 1.64 2.01
C VAL A 221 -13.12 1.35 0.75
N GLY A 222 -12.23 2.28 0.41
CA GLY A 222 -11.37 2.22 -0.77
C GLY A 222 -12.05 2.63 -2.08
N ALA A 223 -13.31 3.07 -2.06
CA ALA A 223 -14.00 3.55 -3.25
C ALA A 223 -13.37 4.85 -3.80
N ALA A 224 -13.59 5.12 -5.08
CA ALA A 224 -13.15 6.35 -5.71
C ALA A 224 -13.85 7.58 -5.12
N ALA A 225 -13.15 8.72 -5.17
CA ALA A 225 -13.67 10.01 -4.72
C ALA A 225 -14.99 10.36 -5.45
N PRO A 226 -16.08 10.67 -4.72
CA PRO A 226 -17.32 11.16 -5.31
C PRO A 226 -17.11 12.51 -6.01
N ALA A 227 -17.90 12.79 -7.06
CA ALA A 227 -17.88 14.08 -7.73
C ALA A 227 -18.15 15.23 -6.72
N GLY A 228 -17.24 16.22 -6.69
CA GLY A 228 -17.29 17.36 -5.76
C GLY A 228 -16.69 17.13 -4.37
N TYR A 229 -16.13 15.94 -4.12
CA TYR A 229 -15.49 15.58 -2.84
C TYR A 229 -14.10 14.98 -3.11
N PRO A 230 -13.10 15.80 -3.49
CA PRO A 230 -11.79 15.29 -3.91
C PRO A 230 -10.91 14.84 -2.72
N GLU A 231 -11.18 15.33 -1.51
CA GLU A 231 -10.24 15.19 -0.38
C GLU A 231 -10.49 13.95 0.46
N PRO A 232 -9.57 12.98 0.54
CA PRO A 232 -9.75 11.77 1.34
C PRO A 232 -9.62 12.06 2.85
N ALA A 233 -10.66 11.75 3.62
CA ALA A 233 -10.67 11.89 5.07
C ALA A 233 -10.27 10.60 5.78
N ARG A 234 -8.98 10.44 6.08
CA ARG A 234 -8.49 9.34 6.92
C ARG A 234 -8.75 9.60 8.41
N VAL A 235 -8.42 10.80 8.88
CA VAL A 235 -8.59 11.22 10.27
C VAL A 235 -9.21 12.60 10.30
N ARG A 236 -10.27 12.74 11.09
CA ARG A 236 -10.91 14.01 11.45
C ARG A 236 -11.05 14.07 12.96
N PHE A 237 -11.30 15.24 13.52
CA PHE A 237 -11.55 15.44 14.94
C PHE A 237 -12.93 16.05 15.11
N CYS A 238 -13.71 15.53 16.06
CA CYS A 238 -15.10 15.88 16.29
C CYS A 238 -15.30 16.49 17.67
N THR A 239 -16.36 17.29 17.81
CA THR A 239 -16.71 17.92 19.09
C THR A 239 -17.43 17.00 20.06
N ASP A 240 -18.04 15.94 19.55
CA ASP A 240 -18.90 15.03 20.28
C ASP A 240 -18.46 13.58 20.10
N ARG A 241 -18.82 12.74 21.09
CA ARG A 241 -18.46 11.31 21.11
C ARG A 241 -19.29 10.46 20.14
N ALA A 242 -20.37 11.01 19.59
CA ALA A 242 -21.13 10.42 18.48
C ALA A 242 -20.49 10.75 17.11
N LEU A 243 -19.40 11.53 17.10
CA LEU A 243 -18.57 11.84 15.96
C LEU A 243 -19.36 12.50 14.82
N THR A 244 -20.28 13.40 15.16
CA THR A 244 -21.21 14.02 14.20
C THR A 244 -20.68 15.30 13.58
N ARG A 245 -20.01 16.16 14.36
CA ARG A 245 -19.46 17.43 13.88
C ARG A 245 -17.95 17.42 13.92
N CYS A 246 -17.32 17.27 12.75
CA CYS A 246 -15.88 17.01 12.64
C CYS A 246 -15.16 17.94 11.66
N GLN A 247 -13.85 18.10 11.85
CA GLN A 247 -12.94 18.90 11.02
C GLN A 247 -11.54 18.27 10.97
N ALA A 248 -10.63 18.83 10.16
CA ALA A 248 -9.26 18.34 10.04
C ALA A 248 -8.38 18.60 11.28
N LYS A 249 -8.58 19.73 11.96
CA LYS A 249 -7.68 20.19 13.03
C LYS A 249 -8.16 19.75 14.41
N PHE A 250 -7.23 19.22 15.21
CA PHE A 250 -7.39 19.03 16.65
C PHE A 250 -7.24 20.40 17.34
N VAL A 251 -8.35 21.02 17.76
CA VAL A 251 -8.33 22.33 18.44
C VAL A 251 -9.64 22.57 19.21
N GLY A 252 -9.54 23.15 20.41
CA GLY A 252 -10.69 23.44 21.25
C GLY A 252 -11.50 22.17 21.55
N ASP A 253 -12.80 22.20 21.24
CA ASP A 253 -13.70 21.06 21.46
C ASP A 253 -13.48 19.90 20.47
N TYR A 254 -12.82 20.14 19.33
CA TYR A 254 -12.56 19.12 18.31
C TYR A 254 -11.42 18.21 18.74
N LYS A 255 -11.74 17.23 19.58
CA LYS A 255 -10.76 16.34 20.23
C LYS A 255 -11.01 14.84 20.07
N TYR A 256 -12.19 14.45 19.60
CA TYR A 256 -12.52 13.03 19.40
C TYR A 256 -12.18 12.60 17.98
N PRO A 257 -11.22 11.70 17.75
CA PRO A 257 -10.85 11.31 16.40
C PRO A 257 -11.94 10.45 15.77
N ARG A 258 -12.24 10.77 14.52
CA ARG A 258 -13.05 10.02 13.58
C ARG A 258 -12.13 9.46 12.51
N PHE A 259 -12.00 8.14 12.50
CA PHE A 259 -11.20 7.42 11.52
C PHE A 259 -12.11 7.06 10.35
N SER A 260 -12.10 7.89 9.30
CA SER A 260 -12.99 7.82 8.13
C SER A 260 -14.49 7.70 8.47
N ASP A 261 -15.02 6.50 8.73
CA ASP A 261 -16.39 6.31 9.21
C ASP A 261 -16.48 5.36 10.43
N PRO A 262 -16.87 5.86 11.61
CA PRO A 262 -17.03 5.10 12.84
C PRO A 262 -18.45 4.58 13.07
N ASN A 263 -19.44 5.02 12.26
CA ASN A 263 -20.85 4.61 12.38
C ASN A 263 -21.22 3.47 11.43
N ARG A 264 -20.25 2.99 10.63
CA ARG A 264 -20.41 1.73 9.91
C ARG A 264 -20.34 0.60 10.93
N ASN A 265 -21.46 -0.13 11.11
CA ASN A 265 -21.35 -1.50 11.61
C ASN A 265 -20.22 -2.15 10.80
N PRO A 266 -19.21 -2.78 11.42
CA PRO A 266 -18.11 -3.40 10.68
C PRO A 266 -18.74 -4.19 9.55
N ASP A 267 -18.26 -4.02 8.31
CA ASP A 267 -18.79 -4.75 7.16
C ASP A 267 -18.55 -6.22 7.39
N TRP A 268 -19.40 -6.87 8.15
CA TRP A 268 -19.19 -8.24 8.54
C TRP A 268 -19.42 -9.17 7.34
N TYR A 269 -19.78 -8.62 6.18
CA TYR A 269 -19.95 -9.28 4.89
C TYR A 269 -18.96 -8.73 3.87
N GLY A 270 -18.64 -9.53 2.85
CA GLY A 270 -17.89 -9.12 1.67
C GLY A 270 -18.84 -8.91 0.49
N THR A 271 -18.40 -8.26 -0.58
CA THR A 271 -19.21 -8.11 -1.79
C THR A 271 -18.44 -8.47 -3.04
N ILE A 272 -19.13 -9.09 -4.01
CA ILE A 272 -18.62 -9.37 -5.33
C ILE A 272 -19.56 -8.69 -6.32
N THR A 273 -19.04 -7.71 -7.05
CA THR A 273 -19.78 -6.94 -8.04
C THR A 273 -19.47 -7.49 -9.43
N ILE A 274 -20.50 -7.92 -10.16
CA ILE A 274 -20.38 -8.36 -11.55
C ILE A 274 -20.38 -7.12 -12.46
N LYS A 275 -19.29 -6.88 -13.18
CA LYS A 275 -19.16 -5.74 -14.10
C LYS A 275 -19.63 -6.08 -15.50
N ALA A 276 -19.78 -5.04 -16.32
CA ALA A 276 -20.11 -5.20 -17.73
C ALA A 276 -18.96 -5.84 -18.49
N SER A 277 -19.21 -6.98 -19.14
CA SER A 277 -18.29 -7.47 -20.15
C SER A 277 -18.38 -6.61 -21.41
N PRO A 278 -17.26 -6.40 -22.12
CA PRO A 278 -17.27 -5.69 -23.39
C PRO A 278 -17.95 -6.47 -24.53
N TYR A 279 -18.27 -7.75 -24.34
CA TYR A 279 -18.79 -8.67 -25.36
C TYR A 279 -19.80 -9.67 -24.80
N THR A 280 -20.46 -10.41 -25.69
CA THR A 280 -21.53 -11.37 -25.37
C THR A 280 -21.08 -12.83 -25.41
N ASN A 281 -19.77 -13.10 -25.46
CA ASN A 281 -19.25 -14.47 -25.47
C ASN A 281 -19.46 -15.16 -24.11
N SER A 282 -19.45 -16.48 -24.09
CA SER A 282 -19.53 -17.24 -22.85
C SER A 282 -18.33 -16.94 -21.94
N MET A 283 -18.59 -16.65 -20.67
CA MET A 283 -17.58 -16.36 -19.64
C MET A 283 -17.86 -17.15 -18.37
N THR A 284 -16.82 -17.54 -17.63
CA THR A 284 -16.98 -18.42 -16.44
C THR A 284 -16.20 -17.90 -15.24
N ILE A 285 -16.87 -17.84 -14.08
CA ILE A 285 -16.22 -17.78 -12.76
C ILE A 285 -15.96 -19.22 -12.33
N SER A 286 -14.70 -19.63 -12.30
CA SER A 286 -14.31 -21.00 -11.98
C SER A 286 -14.48 -21.30 -10.50
N SER A 287 -14.13 -20.34 -9.64
CA SER A 287 -14.38 -20.43 -8.21
C SER A 287 -14.32 -19.06 -7.54
N VAL A 288 -14.99 -18.95 -6.40
CA VAL A 288 -14.70 -17.91 -5.41
C VAL A 288 -14.05 -18.58 -4.21
N GLN A 289 -13.00 -17.98 -3.68
CA GLN A 289 -12.28 -18.47 -2.51
C GLN A 289 -12.25 -17.41 -1.41
N VAL A 290 -12.15 -17.85 -0.17
CA VAL A 290 -11.89 -17.02 1.00
C VAL A 290 -10.53 -17.35 1.58
N VAL A 291 -9.76 -16.34 1.95
CA VAL A 291 -8.48 -16.50 2.65
C VAL A 291 -8.72 -16.42 4.15
N GLU A 292 -8.48 -17.52 4.85
CA GLU A 292 -8.58 -17.66 6.30
C GLU A 292 -7.18 -17.81 6.93
N PRO A 293 -7.03 -17.60 8.25
CA PRO A 293 -5.76 -17.82 8.95
C PRO A 293 -5.17 -19.23 8.77
N ASN A 294 -6.03 -20.23 8.54
CA ASN A 294 -5.65 -21.62 8.36
C ASN A 294 -5.60 -22.07 6.88
N GLY A 295 -5.67 -21.14 5.93
CA GLY A 295 -5.50 -21.41 4.50
C GLY A 295 -6.60 -20.79 3.62
N THR A 296 -6.52 -21.09 2.33
CA THR A 296 -7.49 -20.60 1.33
C THR A 296 -8.52 -21.67 1.01
N PHE A 297 -9.81 -21.32 1.10
CA PHE A 297 -10.91 -22.27 0.94
C PHE A 297 -11.87 -21.82 -0.16
N THR A 298 -12.30 -22.77 -1.01
CA THR A 298 -13.29 -22.49 -2.06
C THR A 298 -14.69 -22.35 -1.48
N LEU A 299 -15.32 -21.19 -1.71
CA LEU A 299 -16.68 -20.83 -1.27
C LEU A 299 -17.78 -21.28 -2.23
N THR A 300 -17.48 -21.46 -3.50
CA THR A 300 -18.45 -21.94 -4.51
C THR A 300 -18.51 -23.46 -4.55
N LYS A 301 -19.70 -24.03 -4.75
CA LYS A 301 -19.84 -25.47 -5.01
C LYS A 301 -19.38 -25.80 -6.43
N ASP A 302 -19.97 -25.10 -7.40
CA ASP A 302 -19.78 -25.32 -8.83
C ASP A 302 -19.35 -24.01 -9.50
N ALA A 303 -18.64 -24.13 -10.63
CA ALA A 303 -18.32 -23.00 -11.49
C ALA A 303 -19.60 -22.38 -12.06
N VAL A 304 -19.58 -21.07 -12.32
CA VAL A 304 -20.75 -20.34 -12.77
C VAL A 304 -20.46 -19.67 -14.11
N THR A 305 -21.27 -20.02 -15.12
CA THR A 305 -21.08 -19.59 -16.50
C THR A 305 -22.16 -18.61 -16.94
N ALA A 306 -21.74 -17.46 -17.45
CA ALA A 306 -22.58 -16.55 -18.22
C ALA A 306 -22.46 -16.89 -19.71
N ALA A 307 -23.42 -17.65 -20.25
CA ALA A 307 -23.37 -18.13 -21.64
C ALA A 307 -23.32 -17.00 -22.69
N ASN A 308 -23.89 -15.83 -22.37
CA ASN A 308 -24.00 -14.68 -23.27
C ASN A 308 -23.29 -13.43 -22.72
N GLY A 309 -22.22 -13.60 -21.95
CA GLY A 309 -21.51 -12.50 -21.30
C GLY A 309 -22.34 -11.79 -20.21
N THR A 310 -21.88 -10.62 -19.81
CA THR A 310 -22.39 -9.78 -18.70
C THR A 310 -22.52 -8.30 -19.12
N ASP A 311 -22.65 -8.02 -20.41
CA ASP A 311 -22.71 -6.69 -21.03
C ASP A 311 -23.97 -5.87 -20.68
N THR A 312 -25.04 -6.52 -20.23
CA THR A 312 -26.28 -5.84 -19.80
C THR A 312 -26.56 -6.05 -18.32
N ALA A 313 -27.25 -5.10 -17.69
CA ALA A 313 -27.66 -5.22 -16.29
C ALA A 313 -28.46 -6.51 -16.00
N ALA A 314 -29.34 -6.93 -16.93
CA ALA A 314 -30.09 -8.18 -16.78
C ALA A 314 -29.18 -9.42 -16.75
N ARG A 315 -28.16 -9.47 -17.62
CA ARG A 315 -27.18 -10.57 -17.64
C ARG A 315 -26.26 -10.57 -16.42
N GLN A 316 -25.85 -9.39 -15.95
CA GLN A 316 -25.11 -9.25 -14.70
C GLN A 316 -25.90 -9.77 -13.50
N ASN A 317 -27.18 -9.38 -13.40
CA ASN A 317 -28.06 -9.83 -12.33
C ASN A 317 -28.27 -11.35 -12.37
N ALA A 318 -28.43 -11.93 -13.57
CA ALA A 318 -28.57 -13.38 -13.73
C ALA A 318 -27.31 -14.14 -13.29
N LEU A 319 -26.12 -13.62 -13.63
CA LEU A 319 -24.87 -14.21 -13.18
C LEU A 319 -24.67 -14.06 -11.66
N ALA A 320 -24.97 -12.88 -11.11
CA ALA A 320 -24.92 -12.63 -9.67
C ALA A 320 -25.82 -13.61 -8.90
N ALA A 321 -27.04 -13.87 -9.40
CA ALA A 321 -27.95 -14.83 -8.80
C ALA A 321 -27.41 -16.27 -8.82
N SER A 322 -26.87 -16.71 -9.95
CA SER A 322 -26.25 -18.04 -10.06
C SER A 322 -25.01 -18.18 -9.18
N LEU A 323 -24.20 -17.12 -9.06
CA LEU A 323 -23.03 -17.08 -8.17
C LEU A 323 -23.44 -17.20 -6.70
N ALA A 324 -24.42 -16.42 -6.27
CA ALA A 324 -24.94 -16.48 -4.91
C ALA A 324 -25.50 -17.87 -4.57
N ALA A 325 -26.22 -18.50 -5.52
CA ALA A 325 -26.72 -19.86 -5.36
C ALA A 325 -25.60 -20.89 -5.20
N SER A 326 -24.52 -20.79 -6.01
CA SER A 326 -23.35 -21.67 -5.89
C SER A 326 -22.64 -21.54 -4.54
N ILE A 327 -22.54 -20.32 -4.00
CA ILE A 327 -21.97 -20.09 -2.65
C ILE A 327 -22.85 -20.71 -1.57
N MET A 328 -24.17 -20.54 -1.66
CA MET A 328 -25.11 -21.14 -0.71
C MET A 328 -25.07 -22.67 -0.73
N ALA A 329 -24.82 -23.27 -1.89
CA ALA A 329 -24.78 -24.73 -2.06
C ALA A 329 -23.48 -25.39 -1.53
N LYS A 330 -22.43 -24.62 -1.22
CA LYS A 330 -21.13 -25.17 -0.79
C LYS A 330 -21.13 -25.66 0.66
N THR A 331 -21.11 -26.96 0.92
CA THR A 331 -21.02 -27.50 2.29
C THR A 331 -19.58 -27.89 2.68
N GLY A 332 -19.37 -28.24 3.95
CA GLY A 332 -18.12 -28.84 4.44
C GLY A 332 -16.98 -27.85 4.76
N LEU A 333 -17.29 -26.57 4.97
CA LEU A 333 -16.31 -25.57 5.39
C LEU A 333 -16.25 -25.48 6.92
N ALA A 334 -15.04 -25.33 7.49
CA ALA A 334 -14.86 -25.10 8.93
C ALA A 334 -15.53 -23.79 9.38
N ASN A 335 -15.36 -22.72 8.60
CA ASN A 335 -16.11 -21.47 8.71
C ASN A 335 -17.16 -21.41 7.59
N GLN A 336 -18.44 -21.31 7.95
CA GLN A 336 -19.52 -21.33 6.96
C GLN A 336 -19.88 -19.94 6.42
N TYR A 337 -20.21 -19.87 5.13
CA TYR A 337 -20.57 -18.64 4.44
C TYR A 337 -21.85 -18.84 3.64
N THR A 338 -22.76 -17.89 3.70
CA THR A 338 -23.95 -17.82 2.85
C THR A 338 -23.87 -16.60 1.93
N ALA A 339 -24.85 -16.43 1.05
CA ALA A 339 -24.90 -15.28 0.15
C ALA A 339 -26.31 -14.68 0.12
N CYS A 340 -26.39 -13.41 -0.29
CA CYS A 340 -27.66 -12.75 -0.59
C CYS A 340 -27.51 -11.77 -1.74
N LEU A 341 -28.66 -11.36 -2.27
CA LEU A 341 -28.78 -10.35 -3.32
C LEU A 341 -29.64 -9.19 -2.83
N ARG A 342 -29.61 -8.06 -3.54
CA ARG A 342 -30.51 -6.93 -3.24
C ARG A 342 -31.98 -7.37 -3.22
N THR A 343 -32.40 -8.10 -4.24
CA THR A 343 -33.74 -8.68 -4.38
C THR A 343 -33.60 -10.20 -4.37
N ALA A 344 -34.48 -10.89 -3.64
CA ALA A 344 -34.45 -12.36 -3.58
C ALA A 344 -34.60 -12.99 -4.98
N SER A 345 -33.90 -14.10 -5.21
CA SER A 345 -33.94 -14.83 -6.49
C SER A 345 -33.78 -16.32 -6.25
N GLY A 346 -34.79 -17.11 -6.59
CA GLY A 346 -34.79 -18.55 -6.35
C GLY A 346 -34.60 -18.89 -4.87
N SER A 347 -33.58 -19.71 -4.56
CA SER A 347 -33.20 -20.07 -3.18
C SER A 347 -32.36 -19.00 -2.46
N VAL A 348 -31.95 -17.94 -3.16
CA VAL A 348 -31.10 -16.88 -2.61
C VAL A 348 -31.96 -15.79 -1.97
N PRO A 349 -31.80 -15.52 -0.67
CA PRO A 349 -32.59 -14.52 0.04
C PRO A 349 -32.17 -13.08 -0.30
N ALA A 350 -33.07 -12.13 -0.02
CA ALA A 350 -32.74 -10.71 -0.06
C ALA A 350 -31.83 -10.33 1.11
N CYS A 351 -30.85 -9.47 0.86
CA CYS A 351 -29.88 -8.98 1.84
C CYS A 351 -30.51 -8.17 2.97
N SER A 352 -31.69 -7.59 2.75
CA SER A 352 -32.48 -6.93 3.79
C SER A 352 -32.83 -7.86 4.95
N LYS A 353 -32.93 -9.19 4.72
CA LYS A 353 -33.11 -10.20 5.78
C LYS A 353 -31.95 -10.23 6.79
N TYR A 354 -30.78 -9.75 6.39
CA TYR A 354 -29.58 -9.70 7.22
C TYR A 354 -29.23 -8.27 7.67
N GLY A 355 -30.08 -7.29 7.40
CA GLY A 355 -29.79 -5.88 7.65
C GLY A 355 -28.74 -5.29 6.69
N ILE A 356 -28.50 -5.94 5.54
CA ILE A 356 -27.56 -5.48 4.52
C ILE A 356 -28.33 -4.73 3.41
N THR A 357 -27.87 -3.52 3.07
CA THR A 357 -28.39 -2.75 1.93
C THR A 357 -27.36 -2.70 0.81
N LEU A 358 -27.69 -3.25 -0.35
CA LEU A 358 -26.83 -3.21 -1.53
C LEU A 358 -27.23 -2.10 -2.47
N GLU A 359 -26.27 -1.52 -3.19
CA GLU A 359 -26.44 -0.38 -4.11
C GLU A 359 -26.89 -0.78 -5.53
N SER A 360 -26.82 -2.06 -5.89
CA SER A 360 -27.30 -2.57 -7.17
C SER A 360 -27.66 -4.07 -7.14
N ASN A 361 -28.36 -4.55 -8.17
CA ASN A 361 -28.77 -5.95 -8.32
C ASN A 361 -27.65 -6.88 -8.85
N ASN A 362 -26.57 -6.31 -9.39
CA ASN A 362 -25.39 -7.05 -9.88
C ASN A 362 -24.35 -7.34 -8.77
N ILE A 363 -24.70 -7.09 -7.52
CA ILE A 363 -23.82 -7.26 -6.36
C ILE A 363 -24.28 -8.50 -5.57
N VAL A 364 -23.34 -9.41 -5.32
CA VAL A 364 -23.51 -10.55 -4.42
C VAL A 364 -22.85 -10.21 -3.09
N ALA A 365 -23.59 -10.27 -1.98
CA ALA A 365 -22.98 -10.18 -0.66
C ALA A 365 -22.65 -11.58 -0.13
N VAL A 366 -21.44 -11.75 0.41
CA VAL A 366 -20.94 -12.96 1.06
C VAL A 366 -21.01 -12.76 2.57
N VAL A 367 -21.81 -13.56 3.24
CA VAL A 367 -22.30 -13.37 4.60
C VAL A 367 -21.75 -14.51 5.47
N PRO A 368 -20.86 -14.25 6.45
CA PRO A 368 -20.40 -15.28 7.37
C PRO A 368 -21.53 -15.74 8.30
N ILE A 369 -21.62 -17.04 8.47
CA ILE A 369 -22.60 -17.70 9.34
C ILE A 369 -21.95 -18.79 10.20
N SER A 370 -22.58 -19.09 11.32
CA SER A 370 -22.28 -20.24 12.17
C SER A 370 -23.49 -21.16 12.20
N CYS A 371 -23.27 -22.45 11.95
CA CYS A 371 -24.35 -23.43 11.92
C CYS A 371 -24.07 -24.54 12.94
N PRO A 372 -25.12 -25.10 13.58
CA PRO A 372 -25.01 -26.28 14.43
C PRO A 372 -24.36 -27.45 13.67
N ALA A 373 -23.64 -28.29 14.42
CA ALA A 373 -22.98 -29.47 13.86
C ALA A 373 -24.00 -30.40 13.16
N GLY A 374 -23.65 -30.90 11.98
CA GLY A 374 -24.50 -31.78 11.16
C GLY A 374 -25.50 -31.06 10.25
N ASN A 375 -25.67 -29.74 10.35
CA ASN A 375 -26.56 -29.00 9.46
C ASN A 375 -25.92 -28.75 8.09
N THR A 376 -26.62 -29.12 7.01
CA THR A 376 -26.22 -28.89 5.62
C THR A 376 -26.92 -27.68 4.98
N SER A 377 -27.96 -27.14 5.63
CA SER A 377 -28.68 -25.95 5.19
C SER A 377 -28.02 -24.67 5.70
N LYS A 378 -27.74 -23.74 4.80
CA LYS A 378 -27.18 -22.41 5.11
C LYS A 378 -28.21 -21.31 5.28
N ALA A 379 -29.48 -21.69 5.46
CA ALA A 379 -30.53 -20.72 5.76
C ALA A 379 -30.32 -20.10 7.14
N VAL A 380 -30.44 -18.78 7.26
CA VAL A 380 -30.43 -18.09 8.56
C VAL A 380 -31.75 -18.37 9.27
N GLY A 381 -31.64 -18.86 10.50
CA GLY A 381 -32.70 -19.54 11.26
C GLY A 381 -32.07 -20.72 12.02
N PRO A 382 -31.84 -21.87 11.34
CA PRO A 382 -31.01 -22.94 11.89
C PRO A 382 -29.52 -22.55 12.01
N CYS A 383 -29.04 -21.57 11.23
CA CYS A 383 -27.74 -20.94 11.40
C CYS A 383 -27.86 -19.50 11.93
N THR A 384 -26.84 -19.02 12.62
CA THR A 384 -26.72 -17.63 13.08
C THR A 384 -25.76 -16.83 12.22
N VAL A 385 -26.03 -15.54 12.05
CA VAL A 385 -25.14 -14.61 11.35
C VAL A 385 -23.96 -14.26 12.26
N VAL A 386 -22.75 -14.23 11.70
CA VAL A 386 -21.54 -13.81 12.42
C VAL A 386 -21.24 -12.35 12.07
N ASN A 387 -21.90 -11.43 12.78
CA ASN A 387 -21.78 -9.98 12.57
C ASN A 387 -20.89 -9.27 13.61
N ASP A 388 -20.21 -10.04 14.45
CA ASP A 388 -19.33 -9.58 15.53
C ASP A 388 -17.94 -9.10 15.05
N GLY A 389 -17.68 -9.14 13.73
CA GLY A 389 -16.41 -8.77 13.12
C GLY A 389 -15.30 -9.82 13.31
N SER A 390 -15.60 -11.00 13.88
CA SER A 390 -14.61 -12.08 14.08
C SER A 390 -14.05 -12.63 12.76
N ARG A 391 -14.75 -12.38 11.64
CA ARG A 391 -14.34 -12.74 10.27
C ARG A 391 -14.05 -11.53 9.38
N ALA A 392 -13.72 -10.38 9.96
CA ALA A 392 -13.28 -9.21 9.19
C ALA A 392 -11.87 -9.43 8.58
N GLY A 393 -11.58 -8.70 7.49
CA GLY A 393 -10.38 -8.78 6.68
C GLY A 393 -10.10 -10.15 6.05
N ARG A 394 -11.14 -10.92 5.72
CA ARG A 394 -10.98 -12.14 4.92
C ARG A 394 -11.05 -11.77 3.44
N ASP A 395 -9.95 -11.98 2.73
CA ASP A 395 -9.89 -11.72 1.31
C ASP A 395 -10.81 -12.68 0.56
N LEU A 396 -11.49 -12.14 -0.44
CA LEU A 396 -12.25 -12.91 -1.41
C LEU A 396 -11.48 -12.91 -2.71
N ILE A 397 -11.15 -14.09 -3.21
CA ILE A 397 -10.46 -14.26 -4.49
C ILE A 397 -11.48 -14.80 -5.48
N VAL A 398 -11.73 -14.06 -6.55
CA VAL A 398 -12.58 -14.51 -7.66
C VAL A 398 -11.67 -15.01 -8.77
N ASN A 399 -11.62 -16.33 -8.92
CA ASN A 399 -10.91 -16.96 -10.03
C ASN A 399 -11.83 -16.98 -11.24
N SER A 400 -11.46 -16.26 -12.28
CA SER A 400 -12.21 -16.20 -13.53
C SER A 400 -11.28 -16.07 -14.74
N GLY A 401 -11.72 -16.66 -15.85
CA GLY A 401 -10.94 -16.74 -17.06
C GLY A 401 -9.86 -17.82 -17.01
N SER A 402 -9.59 -18.40 -18.17
CA SER A 402 -8.54 -19.41 -18.38
C SER A 402 -7.59 -19.00 -19.51
N ARG A 403 -8.03 -18.07 -20.38
CA ARG A 403 -7.37 -17.74 -21.63
C ARG A 403 -7.63 -16.30 -22.05
N VAL A 404 -6.67 -15.76 -22.78
CA VAL A 404 -6.78 -14.50 -23.52
C VAL A 404 -6.76 -14.81 -25.00
N THR A 405 -7.76 -14.33 -25.75
CA THR A 405 -7.87 -14.52 -27.19
C THR A 405 -7.85 -13.16 -27.90
N ALA A 406 -6.89 -12.96 -28.79
CA ALA A 406 -6.91 -11.87 -29.75
C ALA A 406 -7.39 -12.40 -31.11
N LEU A 407 -8.12 -11.58 -31.87
CA LEU A 407 -8.68 -11.97 -33.16
C LEU A 407 -8.06 -11.16 -34.29
N LEU A 408 -7.59 -11.84 -35.33
CA LEU A 408 -7.19 -11.23 -36.59
C LEU A 408 -8.16 -11.65 -37.69
N GLN A 409 -9.00 -10.72 -38.14
CA GLN A 409 -9.87 -10.90 -39.30
C GLN A 409 -9.06 -10.79 -40.59
N VAL A 410 -9.24 -11.74 -41.49
CA VAL A 410 -8.78 -11.63 -42.88
C VAL A 410 -9.99 -11.35 -43.78
N GLY A 411 -9.90 -10.30 -44.59
CA GLY A 411 -10.91 -9.91 -45.57
C GLY A 411 -10.37 -9.92 -46.98
N GLY A 412 -11.24 -10.16 -47.96
CA GLY A 412 -10.90 -10.16 -49.39
C GLY A 412 -10.23 -11.45 -49.88
N THR A 413 -9.52 -11.34 -51.00
CA THR A 413 -8.88 -12.44 -51.70
C THR A 413 -7.48 -11.99 -52.11
N SER A 414 -6.48 -12.87 -51.99
CA SER A 414 -5.11 -12.51 -52.38
C SER A 414 -5.00 -12.18 -53.87
N ASN A 415 -3.93 -11.46 -54.21
CA ASN A 415 -3.67 -10.95 -55.56
C ASN A 415 -3.93 -12.01 -56.64
N SER A 416 -4.59 -11.60 -57.73
CA SER A 416 -5.05 -12.52 -58.78
C SER A 416 -3.94 -13.14 -59.63
N SER A 417 -2.75 -12.53 -59.63
CA SER A 417 -1.68 -12.83 -60.60
C SER A 417 -0.28 -12.89 -59.97
N ARG A 418 -0.09 -12.51 -58.70
CA ARG A 418 1.21 -12.52 -58.01
C ARG A 418 1.11 -13.17 -56.64
N THR A 419 2.18 -13.83 -56.22
CA THR A 419 2.36 -14.29 -54.84
C THR A 419 2.63 -13.09 -53.93
N GLN A 420 1.87 -12.97 -52.84
CA GLN A 420 2.07 -11.92 -51.84
C GLN A 420 2.95 -12.45 -50.70
N VAL A 421 3.68 -11.57 -50.03
CA VAL A 421 4.56 -11.92 -48.90
C VAL A 421 4.24 -11.03 -47.71
N LEU A 422 3.84 -11.64 -46.60
CA LEU A 422 3.65 -10.97 -45.32
C LEU A 422 4.94 -11.07 -44.49
N ASN A 423 5.52 -9.91 -44.17
CA ASN A 423 6.84 -9.82 -43.55
C ASN A 423 6.86 -10.14 -42.05
N GLY A 424 5.71 -10.06 -41.37
CA GLY A 424 5.68 -10.36 -39.94
C GLY A 424 4.29 -10.25 -39.34
N LEU A 425 4.18 -10.79 -38.13
CA LEU A 425 3.05 -10.62 -37.25
C LEU A 425 3.56 -10.66 -35.81
N SER A 426 3.20 -9.66 -35.03
CA SER A 426 3.52 -9.60 -33.60
C SER A 426 2.26 -9.47 -32.75
N TYR A 427 2.36 -9.94 -31.51
CA TYR A 427 1.31 -9.84 -30.49
C TYR A 427 1.92 -9.24 -29.22
N GLY A 428 1.42 -8.10 -28.77
CA GLY A 428 1.98 -7.39 -27.61
C GLY A 428 3.47 -7.01 -27.79
N GLY A 429 3.90 -6.77 -29.03
CA GLY A 429 5.31 -6.50 -29.37
C GLY A 429 6.18 -7.74 -29.57
N VAL A 430 5.68 -8.95 -29.27
CA VAL A 430 6.43 -10.20 -29.49
C VAL A 430 6.23 -10.69 -30.92
N GLN A 431 7.31 -10.82 -31.69
CA GLN A 431 7.27 -11.35 -33.05
C GLN A 431 6.94 -12.85 -33.05
N LEU A 432 5.86 -13.24 -33.73
CA LEU A 432 5.39 -14.63 -33.79
C LEU A 432 5.86 -15.37 -35.06
N PHE A 433 6.17 -14.63 -36.13
CA PHE A 433 6.70 -15.21 -37.36
C PHE A 433 8.20 -15.46 -37.24
N GLY A 434 8.64 -16.72 -37.42
CA GLY A 434 10.07 -17.06 -37.51
C GLY A 434 10.72 -16.69 -38.86
N SER A 435 9.92 -16.48 -39.90
CA SER A 435 10.32 -15.98 -41.23
C SER A 435 9.10 -15.44 -41.98
N THR A 436 9.28 -14.86 -43.16
CA THR A 436 8.17 -14.32 -43.97
C THR A 436 7.16 -15.41 -44.39
N LEU A 437 5.92 -15.01 -44.66
CA LEU A 437 4.85 -15.91 -45.11
C LEU A 437 4.45 -15.60 -46.56
N SER A 438 4.62 -16.58 -47.44
CA SER A 438 4.17 -16.50 -48.84
C SER A 438 2.70 -16.91 -48.97
N ILE A 439 1.93 -16.12 -49.70
CA ILE A 439 0.50 -16.31 -49.96
C ILE A 439 0.32 -16.44 -51.47
N GLY A 440 -0.13 -17.61 -51.94
CA GLY A 440 -0.38 -17.88 -53.35
C GLY A 440 -1.46 -16.98 -53.94
N SER A 441 -1.51 -16.85 -55.28
CA SER A 441 -2.51 -16.03 -55.96
C SER A 441 -3.92 -16.59 -55.78
N ARG A 442 -4.94 -15.71 -55.76
CA ARG A 442 -6.37 -16.06 -55.65
C ARG A 442 -6.76 -16.86 -54.39
N SER A 443 -5.96 -16.78 -53.33
CA SER A 443 -6.24 -17.42 -52.04
C SER A 443 -7.38 -16.71 -51.33
N SER A 444 -8.39 -17.47 -50.91
CA SER A 444 -9.50 -16.95 -50.10
C SER A 444 -9.04 -16.49 -48.71
N SER A 445 -9.80 -15.62 -48.06
CA SER A 445 -9.52 -15.16 -46.69
C SER A 445 -9.37 -16.31 -45.67
N SER A 446 -10.18 -17.36 -45.77
CA SER A 446 -10.08 -18.56 -44.93
C SER A 446 -8.82 -19.38 -45.23
N THR A 447 -8.37 -19.43 -46.49
CA THR A 447 -7.10 -20.07 -46.84
C THR A 447 -5.93 -19.29 -46.25
N VAL A 448 -5.97 -17.96 -46.34
CA VAL A 448 -4.95 -17.07 -45.76
C VAL A 448 -4.93 -17.18 -44.22
N ALA A 449 -6.09 -17.22 -43.56
CA ALA A 449 -6.17 -17.44 -42.12
C ALA A 449 -5.51 -18.77 -41.70
N ASN A 450 -5.76 -19.85 -42.45
CA ASN A 450 -5.11 -21.14 -42.23
C ASN A 450 -3.58 -21.07 -42.43
N LEU A 451 -3.10 -20.37 -43.46
CA LEU A 451 -1.67 -20.17 -43.70
C LEU A 451 -1.00 -19.42 -42.54
N ILE A 452 -1.64 -18.36 -42.03
CA ILE A 452 -1.14 -17.61 -40.86
C ILE A 452 -1.13 -18.49 -39.60
N LYS A 453 -2.21 -19.23 -39.34
CA LYS A 453 -2.29 -20.18 -38.22
C LYS A 453 -1.18 -21.24 -38.30
N ASN A 454 -0.94 -21.82 -39.47
CA ASN A 454 0.12 -22.82 -39.67
C ASN A 454 1.53 -22.22 -39.60
N LYS A 455 1.68 -20.92 -39.86
CA LYS A 455 2.97 -20.22 -39.72
C LYS A 455 3.34 -19.98 -38.26
N ILE A 456 2.35 -19.75 -37.40
CA ILE A 456 2.55 -19.47 -35.97
C ILE A 456 2.58 -20.77 -35.16
N LEU A 457 1.61 -21.67 -35.37
CA LEU A 457 1.36 -22.86 -34.55
C LEU A 457 1.31 -22.52 -33.06
N THR A 458 2.29 -22.97 -32.28
CA THR A 458 2.53 -22.54 -30.90
C THR A 458 3.91 -21.90 -30.85
N ASN A 459 3.96 -20.63 -30.51
CA ASN A 459 5.22 -19.90 -30.41
C ASN A 459 5.15 -18.90 -29.25
N LYS A 460 6.24 -18.82 -28.46
CA LYS A 460 6.39 -17.89 -27.33
C LYS A 460 5.17 -17.78 -26.39
N GLY A 461 4.52 -18.91 -26.07
CA GLY A 461 3.37 -18.94 -25.15
C GLY A 461 2.04 -18.49 -25.76
N VAL A 462 1.96 -18.39 -27.09
CA VAL A 462 0.74 -18.11 -27.86
C VAL A 462 0.49 -19.27 -28.84
N THR A 463 -0.72 -19.78 -28.87
CA THR A 463 -1.17 -20.78 -29.85
C THR A 463 -2.18 -20.17 -30.82
N ALA A 464 -1.93 -20.32 -32.12
CA ALA A 464 -2.81 -19.84 -33.17
C ALA A 464 -3.82 -20.92 -33.59
N TYR A 465 -5.09 -20.52 -33.66
CA TYR A 465 -6.20 -21.32 -34.17
C TYR A 465 -6.94 -20.57 -35.28
N VAL A 466 -7.85 -21.25 -35.97
CA VAL A 466 -8.76 -20.63 -36.94
C VAL A 466 -10.14 -20.53 -36.29
N GLY A 467 -10.90 -19.49 -36.60
CA GLY A 467 -12.25 -19.33 -36.08
C GLY A 467 -13.14 -20.54 -36.40
N GLY A 468 -13.99 -20.90 -35.44
CA GLY A 468 -14.82 -22.11 -35.48
C GLY A 468 -14.15 -23.34 -34.86
N THR A 469 -12.91 -23.21 -34.38
CA THR A 469 -12.26 -24.27 -33.59
C THR A 469 -13.00 -24.47 -32.26
N SER A 470 -13.22 -25.71 -31.85
CA SER A 470 -13.96 -26.07 -30.62
C SER A 470 -13.55 -25.23 -29.40
N ALA A 471 -14.55 -24.82 -28.61
CA ALA A 471 -14.36 -24.01 -27.40
C ALA A 471 -13.44 -24.70 -26.37
N ASN A 472 -13.46 -26.04 -26.31
CA ASN A 472 -12.57 -26.81 -25.42
C ASN A 472 -11.10 -26.71 -25.83
N THR A 473 -10.82 -26.43 -27.12
CA THR A 473 -9.46 -26.40 -27.68
C THR A 473 -8.93 -24.99 -27.82
N ALA A 474 -9.75 -24.05 -28.28
CA ALA A 474 -9.35 -22.69 -28.64
C ALA A 474 -10.05 -21.59 -27.80
N GLY A 475 -10.91 -21.97 -26.85
CA GLY A 475 -11.69 -21.04 -26.04
C GLY A 475 -12.97 -20.56 -26.76
N PRO A 476 -13.94 -20.02 -25.99
CA PRO A 476 -15.27 -19.66 -26.51
C PRO A 476 -15.21 -18.53 -27.54
N ILE A 477 -14.27 -17.58 -27.38
CA ILE A 477 -14.07 -16.46 -28.31
C ILE A 477 -13.69 -16.96 -29.71
N CYS A 478 -12.78 -17.94 -29.78
CA CYS A 478 -12.36 -18.49 -31.07
C CYS A 478 -13.43 -19.38 -31.71
N ALA A 479 -14.15 -20.15 -30.89
CA ALA A 479 -15.24 -21.01 -31.36
C ALA A 479 -16.37 -20.22 -32.01
N ALA A 480 -16.66 -19.02 -31.50
CA ALA A 480 -17.69 -18.13 -32.05
C ALA A 480 -17.23 -17.34 -33.29
N ALA A 481 -15.92 -17.29 -33.58
CA ALA A 481 -15.40 -16.56 -34.73
C ALA A 481 -15.56 -17.34 -36.05
N ASN A 482 -15.67 -16.62 -37.17
CA ASN A 482 -15.76 -17.25 -38.50
C ASN A 482 -14.41 -17.81 -38.96
N SER A 483 -14.42 -18.72 -39.93
CA SER A 483 -13.21 -19.40 -40.44
C SER A 483 -12.19 -18.49 -41.14
N ASN A 484 -12.54 -17.23 -41.41
CA ASN A 484 -11.62 -16.21 -41.91
C ASN A 484 -10.89 -15.45 -40.79
N PHE A 485 -11.09 -15.82 -39.52
CA PHE A 485 -10.36 -15.28 -38.38
C PHE A 485 -9.21 -16.19 -37.96
N VAL A 486 -8.11 -15.58 -37.54
CA VAL A 486 -7.03 -16.24 -36.79
C VAL A 486 -7.17 -15.84 -35.33
N CYS A 487 -7.30 -16.83 -34.45
CA CYS A 487 -7.37 -16.64 -33.01
C CYS A 487 -5.98 -16.85 -32.41
N LEU A 488 -5.41 -15.83 -31.77
CA LEU A 488 -4.18 -15.95 -30.99
C LEU A 488 -4.56 -16.15 -29.54
N VAL A 489 -4.31 -17.35 -29.01
CA VAL A 489 -4.74 -17.74 -27.67
C VAL A 489 -3.53 -17.88 -26.75
N SER A 490 -3.56 -17.20 -25.62
CA SER A 490 -2.58 -17.35 -24.54
C SER A 490 -3.26 -17.77 -23.25
N THR A 491 -2.57 -18.55 -22.41
CA THR A 491 -2.98 -18.84 -21.03
C THR A 491 -2.46 -17.80 -20.05
N ASN A 492 -1.63 -16.86 -20.49
CA ASN A 492 -1.16 -15.75 -19.66
C ASN A 492 -2.18 -14.60 -19.69
N MET A 493 -2.82 -14.37 -18.54
CA MET A 493 -3.85 -13.33 -18.35
C MET A 493 -3.28 -11.91 -18.44
N ASP A 494 -1.99 -11.71 -18.26
CA ASP A 494 -1.33 -10.40 -18.43
C ASP A 494 -1.34 -9.92 -19.89
N THR A 495 -1.72 -10.79 -20.83
CA THR A 495 -1.80 -10.42 -22.25
C THR A 495 -3.12 -9.75 -22.65
N VAL A 496 -4.06 -9.56 -21.71
CA VAL A 496 -5.29 -8.79 -21.97
C VAL A 496 -4.93 -7.37 -22.41
N GLY A 497 -5.56 -6.90 -23.49
CA GLY A 497 -5.31 -5.59 -24.10
C GLY A 497 -4.13 -5.56 -25.09
N ASN A 498 -3.35 -6.64 -25.21
CA ASN A 498 -2.27 -6.69 -26.19
C ASN A 498 -2.82 -6.63 -27.63
N ASN A 499 -2.21 -5.77 -28.44
CA ASN A 499 -2.60 -5.62 -29.85
C ASN A 499 -1.87 -6.60 -30.77
N ILE A 500 -2.50 -6.89 -31.90
CA ILE A 500 -1.88 -7.57 -33.03
C ILE A 500 -1.35 -6.49 -33.99
N ALA A 501 -0.07 -6.59 -34.34
CA ALA A 501 0.53 -5.77 -35.38
C ALA A 501 1.01 -6.64 -36.55
N LEU A 502 0.71 -6.18 -37.77
CA LEU A 502 1.13 -6.85 -39.00
C LEU A 502 2.31 -6.10 -39.63
N GLY A 503 3.25 -6.86 -40.17
CA GLY A 503 4.29 -6.33 -41.03
C GLY A 503 3.76 -5.94 -42.41
N SER A 504 4.64 -5.40 -43.25
CA SER A 504 4.31 -5.05 -44.64
C SER A 504 3.85 -6.28 -45.44
N LEU A 505 2.83 -6.08 -46.29
CA LEU A 505 2.34 -7.08 -47.24
C LEU A 505 2.63 -6.65 -48.69
N THR A 506 3.40 -7.45 -49.42
CA THR A 506 3.76 -7.13 -50.80
C THR A 506 2.58 -7.30 -51.78
N TYR A 507 2.57 -6.49 -52.84
CA TYR A 507 1.60 -6.54 -53.95
C TYR A 507 0.11 -6.51 -53.53
N ASN A 508 -0.21 -5.85 -52.40
CA ASN A 508 -1.56 -5.84 -51.84
C ASN A 508 -2.51 -4.79 -52.41
N THR A 509 -2.00 -3.86 -53.21
CA THR A 509 -2.78 -2.78 -53.81
C THR A 509 -2.53 -2.72 -55.31
N SER A 510 -3.59 -2.47 -56.09
CA SER A 510 -3.52 -2.14 -57.50
C SER A 510 -4.48 -0.99 -57.80
N GLY A 511 -3.95 0.20 -58.09
CA GLY A 511 -4.74 1.42 -58.19
C GLY A 511 -5.51 1.69 -56.88
N ARG A 512 -6.84 1.77 -56.96
CA ARG A 512 -7.74 1.95 -55.79
C ARG A 512 -8.20 0.63 -55.14
N THR A 513 -7.80 -0.52 -55.67
CA THR A 513 -8.23 -1.83 -55.15
C THR A 513 -7.24 -2.38 -54.14
N THR A 514 -7.74 -2.87 -53.00
CA THR A 514 -6.96 -3.59 -51.97
C THR A 514 -7.38 -5.06 -51.99
N TYR A 515 -6.42 -5.97 -52.14
CA TYR A 515 -6.68 -7.41 -52.28
C TYR A 515 -7.05 -8.05 -50.93
N LEU A 516 -6.14 -7.98 -49.96
CA LEU A 516 -6.35 -8.45 -48.59
C LEU A 516 -6.49 -7.26 -47.64
N SER A 517 -7.47 -7.34 -46.76
CA SER A 517 -7.64 -6.41 -45.64
C SER A 517 -7.53 -7.18 -44.33
N PHE A 518 -7.05 -6.50 -43.29
CA PHE A 518 -6.89 -7.09 -41.97
C PHE A 518 -7.51 -6.18 -40.92
N GLY A 519 -8.35 -6.76 -40.08
CA GLY A 519 -8.86 -6.12 -38.87
C GLY A 519 -8.32 -6.87 -37.66
N SER A 520 -7.80 -6.17 -36.65
CA SER A 520 -7.37 -6.79 -35.40
C SER A 520 -8.28 -6.38 -34.25
N THR A 521 -8.55 -7.34 -33.38
CA THR A 521 -9.15 -7.13 -32.06
C THR A 521 -8.07 -7.46 -31.02
N PRO A 522 -7.84 -6.59 -30.03
CA PRO A 522 -6.87 -6.85 -28.96
C PRO A 522 -7.17 -8.14 -28.19
N GLY A 523 -6.19 -8.62 -27.41
CA GLY A 523 -6.35 -9.76 -26.53
C GLY A 523 -7.46 -9.54 -25.50
N ILE A 524 -8.43 -10.45 -25.45
CA ILE A 524 -9.58 -10.38 -24.54
C ILE A 524 -9.65 -11.65 -23.71
N SER A 525 -9.91 -11.50 -22.41
CA SER A 525 -10.10 -12.64 -21.52
C SER A 525 -11.50 -13.25 -21.65
N ASP A 526 -11.59 -14.58 -21.49
CA ASP A 526 -12.83 -15.33 -21.26
C ASP A 526 -13.34 -15.23 -19.80
N GLY A 527 -12.69 -14.43 -18.96
CA GLY A 527 -13.05 -14.19 -17.56
C GLY A 527 -14.06 -13.06 -17.37
N VAL A 528 -14.97 -13.25 -16.43
CA VAL A 528 -15.98 -12.27 -16.02
C VAL A 528 -15.29 -11.12 -15.29
N PRO A 529 -15.48 -9.86 -15.74
CA PRO A 529 -15.01 -8.70 -15.01
C PRO A 529 -15.72 -8.59 -13.65
N THR A 530 -14.96 -8.49 -12.56
CA THR A 530 -15.51 -8.39 -11.21
C THR A 530 -14.74 -7.38 -10.38
N ASP A 531 -15.44 -6.73 -9.44
CA ASP A 531 -14.82 -6.03 -8.31
C ASP A 531 -15.15 -6.77 -7.03
N VAL A 532 -14.19 -6.84 -6.11
CA VAL A 532 -14.34 -7.58 -4.87
C VAL A 532 -14.03 -6.68 -3.68
N THR A 533 -14.91 -6.71 -2.70
CA THR A 533 -14.70 -6.13 -1.38
C THR A 533 -14.53 -7.29 -0.41
N PRO A 534 -13.38 -7.40 0.28
CA PRO A 534 -13.15 -8.42 1.30
C PRO A 534 -14.24 -8.42 2.36
N LEU A 535 -14.43 -9.55 3.06
CA LEU A 535 -15.28 -9.54 4.24
C LEU A 535 -14.64 -8.59 5.25
N GLY A 536 -15.35 -7.56 5.64
CA GLY A 536 -14.79 -6.52 6.51
C GLY A 536 -13.71 -5.75 5.80
N ALA A 537 -14.08 -4.99 4.75
CA ALA A 537 -13.25 -3.86 4.34
C ALA A 537 -13.17 -2.91 5.54
N SER A 538 -12.15 -3.13 6.35
CA SER A 538 -11.95 -2.40 7.58
C SER A 538 -11.30 -1.08 7.25
N VAL A 539 -11.75 -0.03 7.93
CA VAL A 539 -11.09 1.27 7.89
C VAL A 539 -9.65 1.12 8.36
N PHE A 540 -9.41 0.33 9.40
CA PHE A 540 -8.06 -0.05 9.83
C PHE A 540 -7.63 -1.32 9.13
N VAL A 541 -6.45 -1.37 8.54
CA VAL A 541 -5.88 -2.60 7.98
C VAL A 541 -4.60 -2.92 8.70
N ARG A 542 -4.55 -4.09 9.35
CA ARG A 542 -3.32 -4.60 9.96
C ARG A 542 -2.45 -5.23 8.89
N THR A 543 -1.15 -4.91 8.92
CA THR A 543 -0.13 -5.67 8.21
C THR A 543 0.88 -6.20 9.21
N ASP A 544 0.94 -7.52 9.33
CA ASP A 544 1.96 -8.24 10.08
C ASP A 544 3.23 -8.39 9.22
N ILE A 545 4.38 -8.04 9.79
CA ILE A 545 5.70 -8.20 9.17
C ILE A 545 6.23 -9.57 9.58
N VAL A 546 6.00 -10.57 8.73
CA VAL A 546 6.31 -11.99 8.97
C VAL A 546 6.97 -12.62 7.75
N SER A 547 7.77 -13.67 7.98
CA SER A 547 8.50 -14.38 6.93
C SER A 547 7.60 -15.12 5.93
N SER A 548 6.38 -15.50 6.34
CA SER A 548 5.39 -16.13 5.47
C SER A 548 4.81 -15.18 4.41
N ARG A 549 4.97 -13.86 4.59
CA ARG A 549 4.59 -12.84 3.61
C ARG A 549 5.81 -12.42 2.81
N THR A 550 5.82 -12.76 1.52
CA THR A 550 6.97 -12.55 0.64
C THR A 550 6.95 -11.23 -0.14
N SER A 551 5.87 -10.43 -0.02
CA SER A 551 5.71 -9.15 -0.73
C SER A 551 5.02 -8.08 0.13
N TYR A 552 5.64 -6.90 0.18
CA TYR A 552 5.16 -5.71 0.88
C TYR A 552 5.10 -4.52 -0.09
N PRO A 553 4.08 -3.64 0.01
CA PRO A 553 3.98 -2.45 -0.83
C PRO A 553 5.22 -1.56 -0.72
N LYS A 554 5.69 -1.04 -1.86
CA LYS A 554 6.83 -0.11 -1.93
C LYS A 554 6.35 1.25 -2.38
N ASP A 555 6.57 2.27 -1.56
CA ASP A 555 6.38 3.66 -1.98
C ASP A 555 7.51 4.09 -2.92
N ALA A 556 7.23 5.01 -3.85
CA ALA A 556 8.24 5.49 -4.80
C ALA A 556 9.50 6.07 -4.12
N LYS A 557 9.37 6.56 -2.88
CA LYS A 557 10.49 7.10 -2.10
C LYS A 557 11.34 6.03 -1.39
N ARG A 558 10.88 4.77 -1.31
CA ARG A 558 11.61 3.64 -0.72
C ARG A 558 12.65 3.11 -1.70
N THR A 559 13.87 3.63 -1.63
CA THR A 559 15.00 3.21 -2.50
C THR A 559 15.77 2.00 -1.98
N ASP A 560 15.41 1.48 -0.81
CA ASP A 560 16.01 0.33 -0.15
C ASP A 560 15.53 -1.03 -0.68
N CYS A 561 14.39 -1.07 -1.39
CA CYS A 561 13.85 -2.30 -1.96
C CYS A 561 14.27 -2.47 -3.42
N ALA A 562 14.78 -3.64 -3.80
CA ALA A 562 15.28 -3.89 -5.16
C ALA A 562 14.14 -4.04 -6.19
N GLY A 563 13.00 -4.61 -5.79
CA GLY A 563 11.86 -4.88 -6.68
C GLY A 563 10.82 -3.75 -6.77
N ALA A 564 9.71 -4.04 -7.45
CA ALA A 564 8.50 -3.20 -7.45
C ALA A 564 7.75 -3.27 -6.10
N THR A 565 8.01 -4.32 -5.31
CA THR A 565 7.57 -4.52 -3.93
C THR A 565 8.78 -4.85 -3.06
N CYS A 566 8.67 -4.66 -1.75
CA CYS A 566 9.70 -5.05 -0.79
C CYS A 566 9.51 -6.51 -0.36
N THR A 567 10.62 -7.22 -0.17
CA THR A 567 10.66 -8.56 0.44
C THR A 567 10.52 -8.48 1.96
N TYR A 568 10.32 -9.62 2.63
CA TYR A 568 10.34 -9.68 4.10
C TYR A 568 11.62 -9.13 4.70
N ALA A 569 12.79 -9.52 4.18
CA ALA A 569 14.07 -9.08 4.73
C ALA A 569 14.27 -7.55 4.59
N GLU A 570 13.86 -6.97 3.46
CA GLU A 570 13.92 -5.52 3.23
C GLU A 570 12.97 -4.76 4.17
N GLU A 571 11.72 -5.23 4.29
CA GLU A 571 10.73 -4.57 5.15
C GLU A 571 11.04 -4.72 6.64
N MET A 572 11.50 -5.90 7.07
CA MET A 572 11.90 -6.15 8.45
C MET A 572 13.14 -5.33 8.84
N THR A 573 14.10 -5.17 7.93
CA THR A 573 15.27 -4.28 8.13
C THR A 573 14.83 -2.83 8.30
N ASN A 574 13.90 -2.36 7.47
CA ASN A 574 13.40 -0.99 7.57
C ASN A 574 12.63 -0.75 8.88
N PHE A 575 11.83 -1.73 9.32
CA PHE A 575 11.16 -1.70 10.63
C PHE A 575 12.16 -1.71 11.79
N ALA A 576 13.20 -2.54 11.72
CA ALA A 576 14.23 -2.62 12.74
C ALA A 576 15.04 -1.31 12.85
N ASN A 577 15.32 -0.64 11.73
CA ASN A 577 15.93 0.69 11.73
C ASN A 577 15.01 1.73 12.38
N TRP A 578 13.70 1.72 12.07
CA TRP A 578 12.75 2.60 12.77
C TRP A 578 12.79 2.34 14.27
N TYR A 579 12.75 1.07 14.69
CA TYR A 579 12.73 0.71 16.10
C TYR A 579 14.00 1.14 16.84
N ALA A 580 15.17 1.00 16.22
CA ALA A 580 16.46 1.36 16.82
C ALA A 580 16.75 2.86 16.83
N TYR A 581 16.30 3.59 15.79
CA TYR A 581 16.78 4.95 15.51
C TYR A 581 15.69 6.02 15.47
N TYR A 582 14.41 5.65 15.47
CA TYR A 582 13.30 6.59 15.26
C TYR A 582 12.07 6.35 16.15
N LYS A 583 12.01 5.33 16.99
CA LYS A 583 10.75 5.02 17.70
C LYS A 583 10.33 6.08 18.71
N SER A 584 11.27 6.80 19.33
CA SER A 584 10.99 7.95 20.20
C SER A 584 11.30 9.26 19.49
N ARG A 585 10.68 10.36 19.95
CA ARG A 585 10.95 11.71 19.40
C ARG A 585 12.43 12.07 19.50
N ASN A 586 13.09 11.68 20.60
CA ASN A 586 14.52 11.93 20.82
C ASN A 586 15.39 11.16 19.83
N GLN A 587 15.11 9.88 19.62
CA GLN A 587 15.85 9.06 18.64
C GLN A 587 15.68 9.61 17.22
N MET A 588 14.44 9.93 16.83
CA MET A 588 14.16 10.56 15.55
C MET A 588 14.90 11.90 15.40
N MET A 589 14.88 12.75 16.43
CA MET A 589 15.57 14.04 16.42
C MET A 589 17.08 13.86 16.23
N LYS A 590 17.73 13.01 17.04
CA LYS A 590 19.18 12.73 16.95
C LYS A 590 19.57 12.23 15.56
N THR A 591 18.78 11.29 15.03
CA THR A 591 19.05 10.72 13.71
C THR A 591 18.86 11.76 12.60
N ALA A 592 17.75 12.50 12.62
CA ALA A 592 17.44 13.50 11.59
C ALA A 592 18.42 14.67 11.61
N VAL A 593 18.80 15.17 12.79
CA VAL A 593 19.79 16.24 12.94
C VAL A 593 21.15 15.76 12.43
N GLY A 594 21.60 14.57 12.82
CA GLY A 594 22.87 14.02 12.31
C GLY A 594 22.90 13.96 10.79
N GLN A 595 21.84 13.41 10.18
CA GLN A 595 21.71 13.34 8.72
C GLN A 595 21.69 14.72 8.05
N ALA A 596 21.01 15.71 8.64
CA ALA A 596 20.94 17.06 8.10
C ALA A 596 22.25 17.84 8.25
N PHE A 597 23.03 17.56 9.30
CA PHE A 597 24.30 18.22 9.58
C PHE A 597 25.49 17.54 8.88
N GLN A 598 25.34 16.31 8.39
CA GLN A 598 26.42 15.59 7.69
C GLN A 598 27.07 16.41 6.55
N PRO A 599 26.32 17.17 5.72
CA PRO A 599 26.93 17.99 4.66
C PRO A 599 27.60 19.28 5.17
N ILE A 600 27.40 19.65 6.44
CA ILE A 600 27.98 20.85 7.06
C ILE A 600 29.43 20.54 7.44
N ALA A 601 30.36 20.88 6.55
CA ALA A 601 31.80 20.76 6.79
C ALA A 601 32.32 21.82 7.78
N ASP A 602 33.63 21.80 8.08
CA ASP A 602 34.35 22.68 9.01
C ASP A 602 34.27 24.20 8.69
N ASN A 603 33.50 24.59 7.69
CA ASN A 603 33.24 25.97 7.28
C ASN A 603 32.27 26.73 8.19
N TYR A 604 31.64 26.05 9.16
CA TYR A 604 30.65 26.65 10.08
C TYR A 604 31.13 26.54 11.53
N ASN A 605 30.79 27.52 12.35
CA ASN A 605 30.86 27.40 13.81
C ASN A 605 29.50 26.89 14.29
N VAL A 606 29.46 25.73 14.94
CA VAL A 606 28.21 25.15 15.44
C VAL A 606 28.17 25.25 16.96
N GLY A 607 27.20 25.99 17.48
CA GLY A 607 26.80 25.97 18.88
C GLY A 607 25.65 25.02 19.10
N ILE A 608 25.65 24.29 20.21
CA ILE A 608 24.53 23.42 20.60
C ILE A 608 24.12 23.74 22.04
N VAL A 609 22.83 23.94 22.26
CA VAL A 609 22.28 24.21 23.59
C VAL A 609 20.93 23.51 23.76
N SER A 610 20.68 22.99 24.96
CA SER A 610 19.35 22.49 25.29
C SER A 610 18.41 23.65 25.57
N LEU A 611 17.14 23.52 25.22
CA LEU A 611 16.11 24.54 25.48
C LEU A 611 16.00 24.85 26.98
N SER A 612 16.10 23.85 27.86
CA SER A 612 16.07 24.10 29.31
C SER A 612 17.26 24.94 29.78
N THR A 613 18.45 24.72 29.23
CA THR A 613 19.65 25.48 29.57
C THR A 613 19.55 26.91 29.04
N ALA A 614 19.16 27.09 27.78
CA ALA A 614 18.98 28.41 27.17
C ALA A 614 17.94 29.26 27.91
N ALA A 615 16.87 28.64 28.40
CA ALA A 615 15.86 29.30 29.23
C ALA A 615 16.41 29.70 30.61
N ALA A 616 17.19 28.82 31.26
CA ALA A 616 17.78 29.08 32.58
C ALA A 616 18.82 30.22 32.55
N GLU A 617 19.54 30.37 31.43
CA GLU A 617 20.54 31.42 31.22
C GLU A 617 19.93 32.78 30.84
N GLY A 618 18.60 32.86 30.68
CA GLY A 618 17.88 34.10 30.35
C GLY A 618 18.05 34.57 28.90
N THR A 619 18.62 33.72 28.03
CA THR A 619 18.95 34.01 26.63
C THR A 619 17.71 33.99 25.72
N ILE A 620 16.62 33.38 26.18
CA ILE A 620 15.30 33.35 25.52
C ILE A 620 14.26 33.76 26.57
N ARG A 621 13.64 34.92 26.39
CA ARG A 621 12.47 35.37 27.17
C ARG A 621 11.20 35.23 26.36
#